data_AF-A0A6J5K209-F1
#
_entry.id   AF-A0A6J5K209-F1
#
_cell.length_a   1.000
_cell.length_b   1.000
_cell.length_c   1.000
_cell.angle_alpha   90.00
_cell.angle_beta   90.00
_cell.angle_gamma   90.00
#
_symmetry.space_group_name_H-M   'P 1'
#
loop_
_entity.id
_entity.type
_entity.pdbx_description
1 polymer ?
#
loop_
_entity_poly.entity_id
_entity_poly.type
_entity_poly.pdbx_seq_one_letter_code
_entity_poly.pdbx_strand_id
1 'polypeptide(L)'
;MSVTGLIQADGTDVAWRSPRTNTAYPVAMTVRAGPLTWRLDPLMADQELDSRQSTGAVYWEGAARVSRAGADVGRAYLELTGYAGALRTGGSGSGSGER
;
A
#
# COMPACT_ATOMS: atom_id res chain seq x y z
N MET A 1 -4.93 -19.72 20.98
CA MET A 1 -6.20 -19.18 20.45
C MET A 1 -5.83 -18.02 19.53
N SER A 2 -5.71 -18.26 18.23
CA SER A 2 -5.36 -17.21 17.26
C SER A 2 -6.64 -16.67 16.64
N VAL A 3 -6.89 -15.37 16.79
CA VAL A 3 -7.90 -14.67 15.99
C VAL A 3 -7.29 -14.43 14.62
N THR A 4 -7.35 -15.42 13.74
CA THR A 4 -6.96 -15.28 12.34
C THR A 4 -8.22 -15.04 11.51
N GLY A 5 -8.29 -13.93 10.79
CA GLY A 5 -9.20 -13.79 9.64
C GLY A 5 -10.34 -12.76 9.74
N LEU A 6 -10.23 -11.67 10.50
CA LEU A 6 -11.30 -10.66 10.53
C LEU A 6 -11.25 -9.69 9.34
N ILE A 7 -10.08 -9.46 8.72
CA ILE A 7 -9.95 -8.55 7.56
C ILE A 7 -8.97 -9.16 6.56
N GLN A 8 -9.38 -9.20 5.29
CA GLN A 8 -8.55 -9.61 4.15
C GLN A 8 -8.62 -8.51 3.09
N ALA A 9 -7.47 -8.16 2.52
CA ALA A 9 -7.40 -7.37 1.30
C ALA A 9 -6.96 -8.31 0.18
N ASP A 10 -7.85 -8.61 -0.75
CA ASP A 10 -7.51 -9.40 -1.95
C ASP A 10 -6.78 -8.51 -2.97
N GLY A 11 -5.64 -9.02 -3.44
CA GLY A 11 -4.82 -8.39 -4.47
C GLY A 11 -5.60 -8.14 -5.77
N THR A 12 -5.22 -7.07 -6.46
CA THR A 12 -6.12 -6.10 -7.10
C THR A 12 -6.55 -6.39 -8.52
N ASP A 13 -7.81 -6.05 -8.84
CA ASP A 13 -8.32 -5.99 -10.22
C ASP A 13 -7.52 -4.99 -11.08
N VAL A 14 -6.87 -3.99 -10.47
CA VAL A 14 -6.11 -2.93 -11.17
C VAL A 14 -4.86 -2.52 -10.38
N ALA A 15 -3.70 -2.62 -11.01
CA ALA A 15 -2.44 -2.06 -10.51
C ALA A 15 -2.02 -0.83 -11.34
N TRP A 16 -1.51 0.20 -10.69
CA TRP A 16 -0.88 1.35 -11.35
C TRP A 16 0.63 1.26 -11.21
N ARG A 17 1.35 1.51 -12.31
CA ARG A 17 2.80 1.55 -12.33
C ARG A 17 3.27 2.99 -12.37
N SER A 18 4.07 3.37 -11.38
CA SER A 18 4.69 4.70 -11.35
C SER A 18 5.65 4.88 -12.53
N PRO A 19 5.51 5.95 -13.32
CA PRO A 19 6.51 6.32 -14.31
C PRO A 19 7.79 6.88 -13.67
N ARG A 20 7.76 7.28 -12.40
CA ARG A 20 8.88 7.92 -11.68
C ARG A 20 9.81 6.89 -11.04
N THR A 21 9.26 5.85 -10.44
CA THR A 21 10.03 4.84 -9.70
C THR A 21 9.94 3.45 -10.31
N ASN A 22 9.12 3.27 -11.35
CA ASN A 22 8.77 1.98 -11.95
C ASN A 22 8.10 0.99 -10.97
N THR A 23 7.67 1.48 -9.80
CA THR A 23 6.98 0.66 -8.78
C THR A 23 5.54 0.37 -9.20
N ALA A 24 5.10 -0.87 -9.05
CA ALA A 24 3.71 -1.25 -9.27
C ALA A 24 2.94 -1.27 -7.94
N TYR A 25 1.86 -0.51 -7.86
CA TYR A 25 1.02 -0.39 -6.68
C TYR A 25 -0.38 -0.97 -6.93
N PRO A 26 -0.90 -1.79 -6.02
CA PRO A 26 -2.29 -2.25 -6.00
C PRO A 26 -3.25 -1.12 -5.57
N VAL A 27 -3.49 -0.16 -6.46
CA VAL A 27 -4.21 1.07 -6.10
C VAL A 27 -5.72 0.91 -5.97
N ALA A 28 -6.32 -0.16 -6.51
CA ALA A 28 -7.74 -0.47 -6.39
C ALA A 28 -7.95 -1.88 -5.81
N MET A 29 -8.57 -2.01 -4.64
CA MET A 29 -8.62 -3.27 -3.91
C MET A 29 -10.02 -3.61 -3.41
N THR A 30 -10.26 -4.91 -3.25
CA THR A 30 -11.39 -5.39 -2.48
C THR A 30 -10.91 -5.65 -1.04
N VAL A 31 -11.74 -5.26 -0.07
CA VAL A 31 -11.50 -5.50 1.35
C VAL A 31 -12.69 -6.30 1.86
N ARG A 32 -12.40 -7.42 2.54
CA ARG A 32 -13.40 -8.30 3.14
C ARG A 32 -13.22 -8.30 4.65
N ALA A 33 -14.29 -8.03 5.40
CA ALA A 33 -14.31 -8.22 6.84
C ALA A 33 -15.58 -8.96 7.27
N GLY A 34 -15.42 -10.23 7.64
CA GLY A 34 -16.57 -11.12 7.83
C GLY A 34 -17.47 -11.17 6.58
N PRO A 35 -18.79 -10.90 6.70
CA PRO A 35 -19.72 -10.91 5.56
C PRO A 35 -19.68 -9.63 4.71
N LEU A 36 -18.82 -8.67 5.08
CA LEU A 36 -18.78 -7.36 4.46
C LEU A 36 -17.69 -7.33 3.40
N THR A 37 -18.05 -6.88 2.19
CA THR A 37 -17.13 -6.65 1.08
C THR A 37 -17.22 -5.19 0.69
N TRP A 38 -16.08 -4.51 0.66
CA TRP A 38 -15.93 -3.15 0.16
C TRP A 38 -14.96 -3.14 -1.01
N ARG A 39 -15.18 -2.20 -1.92
CA ARG A 39 -14.24 -1.89 -2.98
C ARG A 39 -13.68 -0.49 -2.76
N LEU A 40 -12.37 -0.38 -2.81
CA LEU A 40 -11.62 0.86 -2.74
C LEU A 40 -11.12 1.18 -4.15
N ASP A 41 -11.58 2.30 -4.71
CA ASP A 41 -11.11 2.80 -6.01
C ASP A 41 -10.39 4.15 -5.80
N PRO A 42 -9.17 4.33 -6.32
CA PRO A 42 -8.39 5.54 -6.09
C PRO A 42 -9.02 6.73 -6.82
N LEU A 43 -8.96 7.93 -6.23
CA LEU A 43 -9.44 9.15 -6.89
C LEU A 43 -8.55 9.57 -8.07
N MET A 44 -7.25 9.28 -7.95
CA MET A 44 -6.26 9.45 -9.00
C MET A 44 -5.22 8.34 -8.88
N ALA A 45 -4.67 7.90 -10.02
CA ALA A 45 -3.72 6.79 -10.04
C ALA A 45 -2.36 7.20 -9.45
N ASP A 46 -1.90 8.41 -9.77
CA ASP A 46 -0.60 8.91 -9.34
C ASP A 46 -0.70 9.68 -8.02
N GLN A 47 -0.62 8.95 -6.91
CA GLN A 47 -0.49 9.47 -5.55
C GLN A 47 0.78 8.93 -4.88
N GLU A 48 1.80 8.65 -5.68
CA GLU A 48 3.10 8.24 -5.17
C GLU A 48 3.82 9.44 -4.54
N LEU A 49 4.36 9.22 -3.34
CA LEU A 49 5.23 10.12 -2.64
C LEU A 49 6.59 9.46 -2.44
N ASP A 50 7.57 10.03 -3.11
CA ASP A 50 8.98 9.68 -2.99
C ASP A 50 9.61 10.46 -1.83
N SER A 51 9.75 9.78 -0.69
CA SER A 51 10.30 10.32 0.56
C SER A 51 11.71 9.78 0.86
N ARG A 52 12.43 9.30 -0.17
CA ARG A 52 13.77 8.72 0.00
C ARG A 52 14.78 9.69 0.61
N GLN A 53 14.56 11.00 0.48
CA GLN A 53 15.41 12.05 1.06
C GLN A 53 15.12 12.34 2.54
N SER A 54 14.00 11.87 3.09
CA SER A 54 13.60 12.14 4.48
C SER A 54 13.44 10.85 5.30
N THR A 55 12.48 10.00 4.95
CA THR A 55 12.16 8.76 5.68
C THR A 55 12.76 7.51 5.03
N GLY A 56 13.40 7.65 3.87
CA GLY A 56 14.13 6.57 3.20
C GLY A 56 13.26 5.59 2.42
N ALA A 57 11.98 5.92 2.21
CA ALA A 57 11.01 5.06 1.54
C ALA A 57 10.41 5.73 0.30
N VAL A 58 9.73 4.92 -0.51
CA VAL A 58 8.73 5.39 -1.48
C VAL A 58 7.44 4.70 -1.11
N TYR A 59 6.35 5.45 -1.07
CA TYR A 59 5.04 4.95 -0.74
C TYR A 59 4.00 5.53 -1.68
N TRP A 60 2.89 4.81 -1.83
CA TRP A 60 1.68 5.37 -2.43
C TRP A 60 0.74 5.76 -1.30
N GLU A 61 0.31 7.02 -1.31
CA GLU A 61 -0.43 7.62 -0.21
C GLU A 61 -1.57 8.45 -0.81
N GLY A 62 -2.78 7.90 -0.80
CA GLY A 62 -3.81 8.46 -1.66
C GLY A 62 -5.25 8.30 -1.20
N ALA A 63 -6.05 9.28 -1.61
CA ALA A 63 -7.48 9.29 -1.39
C ALA A 63 -8.19 8.31 -2.34
N ALA A 64 -9.21 7.62 -1.81
CA ALA A 64 -10.01 6.63 -2.50
C ALA A 64 -11.51 6.83 -2.20
N ARG A 65 -12.37 6.32 -3.10
CA ARG A 65 -13.80 6.11 -2.86
C ARG A 65 -14.01 4.72 -2.29
N VAL A 66 -15.01 4.59 -1.44
CA VAL A 66 -15.45 3.30 -0.90
C VAL A 66 -16.80 2.98 -1.49
N SER A 67 -16.92 1.83 -2.14
CA SER A 67 -18.21 1.30 -2.56
C SER A 67 -18.53 -0.04 -1.90
N ARG A 68 -19.82 -0.31 -1.70
CA ARG A 68 -20.32 -1.58 -1.17
C ARG A 68 -21.61 -1.92 -1.88
N ALA A 69 -21.72 -3.15 -2.39
CA ALA A 69 -22.87 -3.60 -3.17
C ALA A 69 -23.27 -2.63 -4.30
N GLY A 70 -22.26 -2.04 -4.98
CA GLY A 70 -22.46 -1.11 -6.09
C GLY A 70 -22.80 0.33 -5.70
N ALA A 71 -23.01 0.64 -4.42
CA ALA A 71 -23.29 2.00 -3.95
C ALA A 71 -22.02 2.68 -3.43
N ASP A 72 -21.85 3.98 -3.70
CA ASP A 72 -20.85 4.84 -3.04
C ASP A 72 -21.25 5.02 -1.57
N VAL A 73 -20.41 4.57 -0.65
CA VAL A 73 -20.68 4.59 0.80
C VAL A 73 -19.68 5.45 1.56
N GLY A 74 -18.72 6.10 0.88
CA GLY A 74 -17.81 7.02 1.55
C GLY A 74 -16.46 7.22 0.88
N ARG A 75 -15.51 7.67 1.69
CA ARG A 75 -14.15 8.01 1.30
C ARG A 75 -13.17 7.30 2.21
N ALA A 76 -11.99 7.00 1.67
CA ALA A 76 -10.90 6.37 2.39
C ALA A 76 -9.57 7.04 2.04
N TYR A 77 -8.58 6.79 2.88
CA TYR A 77 -7.19 7.03 2.58
C TYR A 77 -6.48 5.68 2.60
N LEU A 78 -5.64 5.43 1.60
CA LEU A 78 -4.90 4.19 1.45
C LEU A 78 -3.40 4.51 1.41
N GLU A 79 -2.66 3.80 2.25
CA GLU A 79 -1.20 3.82 2.31
C GLU A 79 -0.68 2.45 1.85
N LEU A 80 0.20 2.45 0.83
CA LEU A 80 0.85 1.26 0.30
C LEU A 80 2.36 1.43 0.42
N THR A 81 2.97 0.64 1.29
CA THR A 81 4.42 0.64 1.54
C THR A 81 5.04 -0.69 1.12
N GLY A 82 6.37 -0.73 0.97
CA GLY A 82 7.10 -1.96 0.65
C GLY A 82 7.09 -2.41 -0.81
N TYR A 83 6.41 -1.68 -1.72
CA TYR A 83 6.34 -2.02 -3.14
C TYR A 83 7.57 -1.58 -3.94
N ALA A 84 8.27 -0.51 -3.52
CA ALA A 84 9.41 0.08 -4.23
C ALA A 84 10.77 -0.57 -3.91
N GLY A 85 10.77 -1.84 -3.49
CA GLY A 85 11.95 -2.54 -2.96
C GLY A 85 12.13 -2.36 -1.44
N ALA A 86 13.04 -3.14 -0.86
CA ALA A 86 13.22 -3.21 0.59
C ALA A 86 13.53 -1.83 1.19
N LEU A 87 12.82 -1.48 2.27
CA LEU A 87 13.21 -0.39 3.16
C LEU A 87 14.66 -0.64 3.57
N ARG A 88 15.57 0.29 3.24
CA ARG A 88 16.91 0.28 3.83
C ARG A 88 16.77 0.63 5.30
N THR A 89 16.54 -0.38 6.13
CA THR A 89 16.68 -0.28 7.58
C THR A 89 18.16 -0.12 7.87
N GLY A 90 18.59 1.14 7.99
CA GLY A 90 19.97 1.47 8.36
C GLY A 90 20.24 1.04 9.80
N GLY A 91 21.07 0.01 9.95
CA GLY A 91 21.73 -0.37 11.19
C GLY A 91 23.09 -0.96 10.84
N SER A 92 24.04 -0.09 10.52
CA SER A 92 25.44 -0.45 10.29
C SER A 92 26.05 -1.06 11.57
N GLY A 93 26.08 -2.39 11.65
CA GLY A 93 27.02 -3.11 12.50
C GLY A 93 28.36 -3.16 11.77
N SER A 94 29.22 -2.17 12.01
CA SER A 94 30.63 -2.22 11.64
C SER A 94 31.28 -3.45 12.29
N GLY A 95 31.56 -4.48 11.49
CA GLY A 95 32.39 -5.62 11.87
C GLY A 95 33.79 -5.47 11.27
N SER A 96 34.53 -4.43 11.65
CA SER A 96 35.98 -4.40 11.52
C SER A 96 36.58 -5.21 12.67
N GLY A 97 36.81 -6.50 12.43
CA GLY A 97 37.61 -7.37 13.29
C GLY A 97 38.90 -7.74 12.56
N GLU A 98 39.95 -7.01 12.87
CA GLU A 98 41.32 -7.24 12.44
C GLU A 98 41.87 -8.53 13.08
N ARG A 99 42.29 -9.49 12.26
CA ARG A 99 43.55 -10.26 12.30
C ARG A 99 43.58 -11.35 11.23
#